data_AF-A0A2S1R0H6-F1
#
_entry.id   AF-A0A2S1R0H6-F1
#
_cell.length_a   1.000
_cell.length_b   1.000
_cell.length_c   1.000
_cell.angle_alpha   90.00
_cell.angle_beta   90.00
_cell.angle_gamma   90.00
#
_symmetry.space_group_name_H-M   'P 1'
#
loop_
_entity.id
_entity.type
_entity.pdbx_description
1 polymer ?
#
loop_
_entity_poly.entity_id
_entity_poly.type
_entity_poly.pdbx_seq_one_letter_code
_entity_poly.pdbx_strand_id
1 'polypeptide(L)'
;MKDYGLKLRHILIIFIKVTITTVIFYLLSYYLFVIKIEIHFIDYFTDYILPVGLSTLSTTIWIRPKLKLLVFNSNSDPLLFYYFICIGHMTWLMVAAASWLVLATNPLISLNNVQESENIKTRFYKIEDYTIDTRNTSFSYSIEKIKKERYYYMDLYFVAPFLIRDKNGYSDNYKYWIIKEYYNKQSTDIDKELRNKYFDDFIKTAEKDFKERGYAYHANHFERIMYSIEKKHALKAIHKITPGIRDKDVIVFISSQKDLGYEKRRVQKIIYIASLSGILTLMLTLIFPGFNHRKLKSFAGKNPLSEIVNLLFKN
;
A
#
# COMPACT_ATOMS: atom_id res chain seq x y z
N MET A 1 -1.50 -37.02 17.21
CA MET A 1 -2.18 -37.25 15.91
C MET A 1 -3.67 -37.60 16.03
N LYS A 2 -4.12 -38.36 17.06
CA LYS A 2 -5.53 -38.82 17.19
C LYS A 2 -6.60 -37.71 17.05
N ASP A 3 -6.32 -36.48 17.50
CA ASP A 3 -7.27 -35.35 17.42
C ASP A 3 -7.03 -34.38 16.24
N TYR A 4 -6.11 -34.70 15.32
CA TYR A 4 -5.71 -33.75 14.28
C TYR A 4 -6.86 -33.40 13.31
N GLY A 5 -7.68 -34.38 12.93
CA GLY A 5 -8.86 -34.15 12.08
C GLY A 5 -9.89 -33.21 12.75
N LEU A 6 -10.04 -33.28 14.07
CA LEU A 6 -10.94 -32.38 14.81
C LEU A 6 -10.42 -30.93 14.81
N LYS A 7 -9.11 -30.74 14.95
CA LYS A 7 -8.48 -29.41 14.87
C LYS A 7 -8.63 -28.82 13.47
N LEU A 8 -8.41 -29.59 12.41
CA LEU A 8 -8.63 -29.12 11.04
C LEU A 8 -10.07 -28.65 10.85
N ARG A 9 -11.05 -29.46 11.28
CA ARG A 9 -12.47 -29.14 11.12
C ARG A 9 -12.90 -27.91 11.92
N HIS A 10 -12.44 -27.76 13.16
CA HIS A 10 -12.96 -26.73 14.07
C HIS A 10 -12.09 -25.46 14.15
N ILE A 11 -10.86 -25.51 13.66
CA ILE A 11 -9.95 -24.36 13.65
C ILE A 11 -9.63 -23.97 12.21
N LEU A 12 -9.05 -24.87 11.41
CA LEU A 12 -8.58 -24.53 10.06
C LEU A 12 -9.73 -24.16 9.10
N ILE A 13 -10.82 -24.94 9.07
CA ILE A 13 -11.97 -24.63 8.19
C ILE A 13 -12.62 -23.29 8.60
N ILE A 14 -12.76 -23.04 9.90
CA ILE A 14 -13.32 -21.78 10.40
C ILE A 14 -12.40 -20.62 10.03
N PHE A 15 -11.09 -20.78 10.22
CA PHE A 15 -10.09 -19.81 9.79
C PHE A 15 -10.22 -19.49 8.30
N ILE A 16 -10.25 -20.49 7.42
CA ILE A 16 -10.39 -20.29 5.96
C ILE A 16 -11.68 -19.51 5.64
N LYS A 17 -12.81 -19.89 6.23
CA LYS A 17 -14.09 -19.19 6.01
C LYS A 17 -14.04 -17.72 6.44
N VAL A 18 -13.49 -17.46 7.63
CA VAL A 18 -13.35 -16.09 8.15
C VAL A 18 -12.38 -15.28 7.30
N THR A 19 -11.24 -15.86 6.90
CA THR A 19 -10.26 -15.22 5.99
C THR A 19 -10.92 -14.81 4.68
N ILE A 20 -11.58 -15.74 3.98
CA ILE A 20 -12.23 -15.45 2.69
C ILE A 20 -13.26 -14.34 2.85
N THR A 21 -14.13 -14.45 3.86
CA THR A 21 -15.18 -13.44 4.10
C THR A 21 -14.60 -12.06 4.38
N THR A 22 -13.57 -11.99 5.22
CA THR A 22 -12.89 -10.74 5.60
C THR A 22 -12.18 -10.12 4.41
N VAL A 23 -11.47 -10.92 3.61
CA VAL A 23 -10.78 -10.47 2.40
C VAL A 23 -11.78 -9.93 1.38
N ILE A 24 -12.87 -10.65 1.11
CA ILE A 24 -13.91 -10.18 0.18
C ILE A 24 -14.52 -8.86 0.66
N PHE A 25 -14.88 -8.79 1.94
CA PHE A 25 -15.44 -7.56 2.53
C PHE A 25 -14.47 -6.38 2.42
N TYR A 26 -13.19 -6.62 2.71
CA TYR A 26 -12.14 -5.60 2.56
C TYR A 26 -11.99 -5.15 1.11
N LEU A 27 -11.89 -6.08 0.15
CA LEU A 27 -11.74 -5.74 -1.27
C LEU A 27 -12.95 -4.98 -1.82
N LEU A 28 -14.17 -5.35 -1.42
CA LEU A 28 -15.39 -4.63 -1.78
C LEU A 28 -15.35 -3.20 -1.23
N SER A 29 -14.99 -3.04 0.04
CA SER A 29 -14.86 -1.73 0.68
C SER A 29 -13.79 -0.88 0.03
N TYR A 30 -12.63 -1.47 -0.27
CA TYR A 30 -11.53 -0.82 -0.98
C TYR A 30 -11.95 -0.38 -2.38
N TYR A 31 -12.64 -1.25 -3.12
CA TYR A 31 -13.17 -0.92 -4.44
C TYR A 31 -14.15 0.27 -4.39
N LEU A 32 -15.13 0.22 -3.50
CA LEU A 32 -16.17 1.24 -3.41
C LEU A 32 -15.61 2.57 -2.92
N PHE A 33 -14.89 2.58 -1.79
CA PHE A 33 -14.45 3.82 -1.17
C PHE A 33 -13.18 4.38 -1.79
N VAL A 34 -12.17 3.55 -2.08
CA VAL A 34 -10.87 4.04 -2.56
C VAL A 34 -10.84 4.18 -4.07
N ILE A 35 -11.32 3.18 -4.82
CA ILE A 35 -11.24 3.19 -6.29
C ILE A 35 -12.41 3.95 -6.92
N LYS A 36 -13.65 3.76 -6.45
CA LYS A 36 -14.85 4.33 -7.10
C LYS A 36 -15.23 5.72 -6.62
N ILE A 37 -15.36 5.90 -5.31
CA ILE A 37 -15.73 7.19 -4.71
C ILE A 37 -14.48 8.09 -4.59
N GLU A 38 -13.28 7.52 -4.75
CA GLU A 38 -12.01 8.21 -4.59
C GLU A 38 -11.92 8.88 -3.19
N ILE A 39 -12.43 8.26 -2.13
CA ILE A 39 -12.28 8.79 -0.77
C ILE A 39 -10.80 8.80 -0.39
N HIS A 40 -10.33 9.98 -0.02
CA HIS A 40 -8.93 10.22 0.30
C HIS A 40 -8.63 9.82 1.74
N PHE A 41 -8.04 8.65 1.91
CA PHE A 41 -7.35 8.29 3.13
C PHE A 41 -5.85 8.50 2.95
N ILE A 42 -5.11 8.61 4.06
CA ILE A 42 -3.65 8.54 4.02
C ILE A 42 -3.27 7.14 3.51
N ASP A 43 -2.41 7.00 2.50
CA ASP A 43 -2.09 5.69 1.88
C ASP A 43 -1.70 4.64 2.90
N TYR A 44 -0.89 5.03 3.89
CA TYR A 44 -0.49 4.16 4.99
C TYR A 44 -1.68 3.56 5.76
N PHE A 45 -2.78 4.32 5.88
CA PHE A 45 -3.98 3.86 6.55
C PHE A 45 -4.68 2.76 5.74
N THR A 46 -4.95 2.98 4.45
CA THR A 46 -5.64 1.98 3.61
C THR A 46 -4.78 0.77 3.32
N ASP A 47 -3.48 0.95 3.15
CA ASP A 47 -2.59 -0.12 2.70
C ASP A 47 -2.10 -1.01 3.85
N TYR A 48 -2.07 -0.49 5.08
CA TYR A 48 -1.52 -1.24 6.23
C TYR A 48 -2.42 -1.22 7.47
N ILE A 49 -2.83 -0.04 7.94
CA ILE A 49 -3.59 0.06 9.20
C ILE A 49 -4.94 -0.67 9.09
N LEU A 50 -5.68 -0.43 8.00
CA LEU A 50 -7.00 -1.00 7.80
C LEU A 50 -6.96 -2.53 7.66
N PRO A 51 -6.09 -3.14 6.82
CA PRO A 51 -5.89 -4.58 6.79
C PRO A 51 -5.52 -5.19 8.15
N VAL A 52 -4.60 -4.57 8.89
CA VAL A 52 -4.19 -5.05 10.23
C VAL A 52 -5.34 -4.94 11.24
N GLY A 53 -6.09 -3.84 11.22
CA GLY A 53 -7.23 -3.63 12.09
C GLY A 53 -8.33 -4.67 11.82
N LEU A 54 -8.69 -4.87 10.54
CA LEU A 54 -9.70 -5.85 10.13
C LEU A 54 -9.29 -7.29 10.43
N SER A 55 -8.03 -7.66 10.19
CA SER A 55 -7.54 -9.01 10.51
C SER A 55 -7.52 -9.25 12.03
N THR A 56 -7.11 -8.25 12.81
CA THR A 56 -7.11 -8.32 14.28
C THR A 56 -8.53 -8.47 14.83
N LEU A 57 -9.47 -7.64 14.35
CA LEU A 57 -10.87 -7.70 14.75
C LEU A 57 -11.48 -9.06 14.40
N SER A 58 -11.28 -9.51 13.16
CA SER A 58 -11.85 -10.76 12.67
C SER A 58 -11.27 -11.98 13.40
N THR A 59 -9.97 -11.94 13.68
CA THR A 59 -9.31 -13.00 14.45
C THR A 59 -9.80 -13.01 15.90
N THR A 60 -9.98 -11.84 16.53
CA THR A 60 -10.47 -11.73 17.91
C THR A 60 -11.88 -12.30 18.06
N ILE A 61 -12.80 -11.94 17.16
CA ILE A 61 -14.21 -12.29 17.28
C ILE A 61 -14.45 -13.76 16.96
N TRP A 62 -13.93 -14.25 15.82
CA TRP A 62 -14.35 -15.54 15.30
C TRP A 62 -13.33 -16.66 15.50
N ILE A 63 -12.03 -16.35 15.49
CA ILE A 63 -10.96 -17.36 15.50
C ILE A 63 -10.43 -17.61 16.91
N ARG A 64 -10.22 -16.57 17.70
CA ARG A 64 -9.69 -16.67 19.07
C ARG A 64 -10.49 -17.64 19.95
N PRO A 65 -11.84 -17.66 19.94
CA PRO A 65 -12.60 -18.64 20.73
C PRO A 65 -12.29 -20.10 20.33
N LYS A 66 -11.98 -20.33 19.05
CA LYS A 66 -11.63 -21.66 18.52
C LYS A 66 -10.19 -22.03 18.84
N LEU A 67 -9.26 -21.07 18.83
CA LEU A 67 -7.89 -21.29 19.26
C LEU A 67 -7.80 -21.67 20.75
N LYS A 68 -8.71 -21.17 21.62
CA LYS A 68 -8.81 -21.57 23.04
C LYS A 68 -9.14 -23.06 23.26
N LEU A 69 -9.51 -23.80 22.21
CA LEU A 69 -9.69 -25.26 22.25
C LEU A 69 -8.36 -26.02 22.25
N LEU A 70 -7.26 -25.37 21.87
CA LEU A 70 -5.94 -25.96 21.91
C LEU A 70 -5.45 -26.07 23.36
N VAL A 71 -4.80 -27.18 23.68
CA VAL A 71 -4.17 -27.42 24.98
C VAL A 71 -2.66 -27.44 24.79
N PHE A 72 -1.93 -26.70 25.61
CA PHE A 72 -0.48 -26.56 25.48
C PHE A 72 0.20 -27.08 26.73
N ASN A 73 1.32 -27.78 26.55
CA ASN A 73 2.10 -28.37 27.66
C ASN A 73 3.24 -27.44 28.14
N SER A 74 3.31 -26.21 27.63
CA SER A 74 4.37 -25.24 27.94
C SER A 74 3.90 -24.22 28.96
N ASN A 75 4.83 -23.71 29.78
CA ASN A 75 4.61 -22.55 30.67
C ASN A 75 4.53 -21.22 29.90
N SER A 76 4.92 -21.21 28.62
CA SER A 76 4.68 -20.06 27.74
C SER A 76 3.22 -20.04 27.24
N ASP A 77 2.73 -18.89 26.77
CA ASP A 77 1.41 -18.76 26.14
C ASP A 77 1.51 -18.84 24.61
N PRO A 78 1.59 -20.06 24.01
CA PRO A 78 1.68 -20.22 22.57
C PRO A 78 0.37 -19.84 21.86
N LEU A 79 -0.72 -19.54 22.56
CA LEU A 79 -1.96 -19.05 21.94
C LEU A 79 -1.70 -17.76 21.15
N LEU A 80 -0.84 -16.88 21.66
CA LEU A 80 -0.44 -15.65 20.99
C LEU A 80 0.27 -15.93 19.65
N PHE A 81 1.08 -16.98 19.58
CA PHE A 81 1.74 -17.37 18.34
C PHE A 81 0.74 -17.74 17.23
N TYR A 82 -0.27 -18.58 17.53
CA TYR A 82 -1.33 -18.90 16.56
C TYR A 82 -2.16 -17.68 16.18
N TYR A 83 -2.40 -16.79 17.14
CA TYR A 83 -3.12 -15.54 16.93
C TYR A 83 -2.38 -14.63 15.93
N PHE A 84 -1.06 -14.45 16.09
CA PHE A 84 -0.25 -13.66 15.16
C PHE A 84 -0.11 -14.31 13.78
N ILE A 85 -0.05 -15.65 13.68
CA ILE A 85 -0.09 -16.33 12.37
C ILE A 85 -1.39 -15.98 11.63
N CYS A 86 -2.53 -16.03 12.33
CA CYS A 86 -3.83 -15.73 11.72
C CYS A 86 -3.90 -14.27 11.24
N ILE A 87 -3.51 -13.31 12.08
CA ILE A 87 -3.47 -11.89 11.74
C ILE A 87 -2.52 -11.65 10.57
N GLY A 88 -1.29 -12.12 10.67
CA GLY A 88 -0.25 -11.91 9.66
C GLY A 88 -0.66 -12.46 8.29
N HIS A 89 -1.22 -13.67 8.24
CA HIS A 89 -1.71 -14.25 7.00
C HIS A 89 -2.85 -13.45 6.38
N MET A 90 -3.88 -13.11 7.17
CA MET A 90 -5.02 -12.34 6.67
C MET A 90 -4.60 -10.96 6.17
N THR A 91 -3.76 -10.25 6.93
CA THR A 91 -3.21 -8.94 6.54
C THR A 91 -2.44 -9.07 5.23
N TRP A 92 -1.50 -10.01 5.14
CA TRP A 92 -0.68 -10.16 3.93
C TRP A 92 -1.52 -10.48 2.70
N LEU A 93 -2.50 -11.37 2.84
CA LEU A 93 -3.43 -11.71 1.76
C LEU A 93 -4.28 -10.51 1.33
N MET A 94 -4.80 -9.71 2.27
CA MET A 94 -5.56 -8.50 1.96
C MET A 94 -4.73 -7.46 1.20
N VAL A 95 -3.49 -7.20 1.64
CA VAL A 95 -2.59 -6.25 0.98
C VAL A 95 -2.26 -6.70 -0.45
N ALA A 96 -1.88 -7.98 -0.61
CA ALA A 96 -1.60 -8.55 -1.92
C ALA A 96 -2.82 -8.50 -2.86
N ALA A 97 -4.00 -8.84 -2.34
CA ALA A 97 -5.24 -8.83 -3.11
C ALA A 97 -5.70 -7.41 -3.50
N ALA A 98 -5.54 -6.42 -2.62
CA ALA A 98 -5.83 -5.02 -2.96
C ALA A 98 -4.88 -4.50 -4.06
N SER A 99 -3.61 -4.89 -4.02
CA SER A 99 -2.63 -4.51 -5.05
C SER A 99 -3.03 -5.06 -6.42
N TRP A 100 -3.49 -6.31 -6.45
CA TRP A 100 -4.03 -6.91 -7.68
C TRP A 100 -5.30 -6.24 -8.15
N LEU A 101 -6.22 -5.91 -7.22
CA LEU A 101 -7.47 -5.22 -7.54
C LEU A 101 -7.20 -3.90 -8.26
N VAL A 102 -6.27 -3.08 -7.76
CA VAL A 102 -5.85 -1.82 -8.41
C VAL A 102 -5.37 -2.07 -9.85
N LEU A 103 -4.51 -3.07 -10.06
CA LEU A 103 -3.97 -3.41 -11.39
C LEU A 103 -5.04 -3.98 -12.32
N ALA A 104 -6.01 -4.72 -11.78
CA ALA A 104 -7.08 -5.36 -12.55
C ALA A 104 -8.15 -4.35 -12.98
N THR A 105 -8.50 -3.39 -12.11
CA THR A 105 -9.54 -2.39 -12.39
C THR A 105 -9.05 -1.20 -13.20
N ASN A 106 -7.74 -0.97 -13.26
CA ASN A 106 -7.14 0.11 -14.02
C ASN A 106 -6.36 -0.47 -15.22
N PRO A 107 -7.00 -0.58 -16.40
CA PRO A 107 -6.29 -0.97 -17.61
C PRO A 107 -5.31 0.12 -18.04
N LEU A 108 -4.25 -0.30 -18.72
CA LEU A 108 -3.34 0.61 -19.41
C LEU A 108 -4.04 1.13 -20.67
N ILE A 109 -4.21 2.45 -20.77
CA ILE A 109 -4.89 3.09 -21.90
C ILE A 109 -3.89 3.95 -22.67
N SER A 110 -3.84 3.79 -24.00
CA SER A 110 -3.05 4.69 -24.86
C SER A 110 -3.79 6.00 -25.04
N LEU A 111 -3.08 7.11 -24.83
CA LEU A 111 -3.54 8.47 -25.08
C LEU A 111 -2.64 9.09 -26.13
N ASN A 112 -3.22 9.83 -27.06
CA ASN A 112 -2.42 10.58 -28.04
C ASN A 112 -1.69 11.73 -27.33
N ASN A 113 -2.37 12.40 -26.41
CA ASN A 113 -1.86 13.52 -25.63
C ASN A 113 -2.32 13.46 -24.17
N VAL A 114 -1.66 14.22 -23.29
CA VAL A 114 -1.97 14.22 -21.85
C VAL A 114 -3.37 14.76 -21.53
N GLN A 115 -3.99 15.56 -22.40
CA GLN A 115 -5.29 16.18 -22.15
C GLN A 115 -6.44 15.18 -22.19
N GLU A 116 -6.30 14.11 -22.97
CA GLU A 116 -7.29 13.02 -23.03
C GLU A 116 -7.50 12.33 -21.66
N SER A 117 -6.54 12.44 -20.75
CA SER A 117 -6.61 11.89 -19.38
C SER A 117 -7.71 12.53 -18.50
N GLU A 118 -8.28 13.66 -18.93
CA GLU A 118 -9.42 14.27 -18.24
C GLU A 118 -10.72 13.53 -18.51
N ASN A 119 -10.90 13.06 -19.73
CA ASN A 119 -12.10 12.38 -20.19
C ASN A 119 -12.05 10.89 -19.83
N ILE A 120 -10.88 10.27 -19.98
CA ILE A 120 -10.69 8.84 -19.73
C ILE A 120 -9.98 8.66 -18.39
N LYS A 121 -10.74 8.46 -17.32
CA LYS A 121 -10.19 8.30 -15.96
C LYS A 121 -9.74 6.87 -15.71
N THR A 122 -8.44 6.63 -15.80
CA THR A 122 -7.74 5.43 -15.30
C THR A 122 -6.51 5.83 -14.45
N ARG A 123 -5.86 4.86 -13.83
CA ARG A 123 -4.59 5.05 -13.11
C ARG A 123 -3.38 4.98 -14.03
N PHE A 124 -3.40 4.15 -15.08
CA PHE A 124 -2.24 3.88 -15.93
C PHE A 124 -2.48 4.32 -17.38
N TYR A 125 -1.57 5.14 -17.91
CA TYR A 125 -1.66 5.70 -19.25
C TYR A 125 -0.39 5.43 -20.04
N LYS A 126 -0.50 5.19 -21.33
CA LYS A 126 0.62 5.27 -22.27
C LYS A 126 0.40 6.53 -23.10
N ILE A 127 1.23 7.55 -22.90
CA ILE A 127 1.09 8.82 -23.63
C ILE A 127 2.06 8.77 -24.81
N GLU A 128 1.55 8.90 -26.03
CA GLU A 128 2.33 8.74 -27.25
C GLU A 128 3.12 10.00 -27.61
N ASP A 129 2.45 11.16 -27.61
CA ASP A 129 3.08 12.45 -27.86
C ASP A 129 3.04 13.31 -26.59
N TYR A 130 4.22 13.63 -26.07
CA TYR A 130 4.36 14.56 -24.97
C TYR A 130 5.70 15.26 -25.03
N THR A 131 5.70 16.51 -24.58
CA THR A 131 6.90 17.31 -24.35
C THR A 131 6.85 17.82 -22.91
N ILE A 132 8.00 17.88 -22.25
CA ILE A 132 8.11 18.35 -20.86
C ILE A 132 8.93 19.63 -20.84
N ASP A 133 8.47 20.62 -20.08
CA ASP A 133 9.23 21.85 -19.90
C ASP A 133 10.28 21.66 -18.81
N THR A 134 11.51 21.33 -19.21
CA THR A 134 12.64 21.20 -18.29
C THR A 134 13.21 22.55 -17.83
N ARG A 135 12.69 23.67 -18.34
CA ARG A 135 13.07 25.02 -17.87
C ARG A 135 12.26 25.44 -16.64
N ASN A 136 11.00 25.01 -16.58
CA ASN A 136 10.07 25.33 -15.50
C ASN A 136 9.98 24.19 -14.48
N THR A 137 11.11 23.90 -13.83
CA THR A 137 11.23 22.81 -12.86
C THR A 137 11.34 23.33 -11.44
N SER A 138 10.81 22.59 -10.48
CA SER A 138 11.00 22.88 -9.06
C SER A 138 11.05 21.59 -8.26
N PHE A 139 11.35 21.70 -6.97
CA PHE A 139 11.37 20.55 -6.09
C PHE A 139 10.83 20.89 -4.70
N SER A 140 10.44 19.84 -3.99
CA SER A 140 10.26 19.87 -2.54
C SER A 140 11.01 18.68 -1.93
N TYR A 141 11.28 18.74 -0.63
CA TYR A 141 11.95 17.65 0.06
C TYR A 141 11.39 17.45 1.46
N SER A 142 11.58 16.24 1.99
CA SER A 142 11.41 15.86 3.39
C SER A 142 12.76 15.40 3.92
N ILE A 143 13.07 15.78 5.17
CA ILE A 143 14.17 15.17 5.91
C ILE A 143 13.59 14.58 7.18
N GLU A 144 13.72 13.27 7.33
CA GLU A 144 13.25 12.55 8.50
C GLU A 144 14.42 11.91 9.24
N LYS A 145 14.42 12.07 10.57
CA LYS A 145 15.32 11.35 11.46
C LYS A 145 14.53 10.25 12.15
N ILE A 146 14.81 9.00 11.80
CA ILE A 146 14.23 7.85 12.50
C ILE A 146 14.97 7.71 13.83
N LYS A 147 14.31 7.96 14.96
CA LYS A 147 14.95 8.02 16.30
C LYS A 147 15.78 6.79 16.69
N LYS A 148 15.42 5.62 16.16
CA LYS A 148 16.11 4.34 16.43
C LYS A 148 17.26 4.04 15.47
N GLU A 149 17.38 4.79 14.39
CA GLU A 149 18.39 4.58 13.36
C GLU A 149 19.39 5.73 13.36
N ARG A 150 20.65 5.40 13.08
CA ARG A 150 21.73 6.41 12.96
C ARG A 150 21.75 7.02 11.56
N TYR A 151 20.57 7.30 10.99
CA TYR A 151 20.44 7.85 9.65
C TYR A 151 19.41 8.97 9.60
N TYR A 152 19.73 9.97 8.78
CA TYR A 152 18.81 10.92 8.21
C TYR A 152 18.38 10.42 6.84
N TYR A 153 17.08 10.46 6.58
CA TYR A 153 16.47 10.12 5.31
C TYR A 153 16.04 11.39 4.62
N MET A 154 16.40 11.53 3.35
CA MET A 154 16.01 12.66 2.53
C MET A 154 15.29 12.16 1.29
N ASP A 155 14.02 12.54 1.17
CA ASP A 155 13.23 12.32 -0.04
C ASP A 155 13.09 13.65 -0.77
N LEU A 156 13.33 13.61 -2.07
CA LEU A 156 13.40 14.79 -2.92
C LEU A 156 12.48 14.57 -4.12
N TYR A 157 11.55 15.50 -4.33
CA TYR A 157 10.48 15.38 -5.30
C TYR A 157 10.59 16.50 -6.32
N PHE A 158 11.12 16.20 -7.50
CA PHE A 158 11.18 17.14 -8.61
C PHE A 158 9.91 17.10 -9.44
N VAL A 159 9.46 18.26 -9.90
CA VAL A 159 8.30 18.41 -10.78
C VAL A 159 8.68 19.20 -12.03
N ALA A 160 8.03 18.86 -13.14
CA ALA A 160 8.07 19.61 -14.39
C ALA A 160 6.70 19.54 -15.08
N PRO A 161 6.24 20.60 -15.74
CA PRO A 161 4.96 20.58 -16.42
C PRO A 161 5.07 19.93 -17.80
N PHE A 162 3.98 19.32 -18.23
CA PHE A 162 3.81 18.95 -19.63
C PHE A 162 3.55 20.21 -20.46
N LEU A 163 4.22 20.32 -21.60
CA LEU A 163 3.93 21.32 -22.60
C LEU A 163 2.77 20.84 -23.48
N ILE A 164 1.73 21.66 -23.55
CA ILE A 164 0.55 21.37 -24.35
C ILE A 164 0.64 22.18 -25.64
N ARG A 165 0.59 21.50 -26.77
CA ARG A 165 0.56 22.18 -28.08
C ARG A 165 -0.86 22.61 -28.39
N ASP A 166 -1.07 23.89 -28.62
CA ASP A 166 -2.30 24.47 -29.13
C ASP A 166 -2.08 25.04 -30.55
N LYS A 167 -3.11 25.71 -31.10
CA LYS A 167 -3.05 26.29 -32.46
C LYS A 167 -2.05 27.45 -32.58
N ASN A 168 -1.66 28.07 -31.47
CA ASN A 168 -0.82 29.26 -31.41
C ASN A 168 0.60 28.97 -30.88
N GLY A 169 0.89 27.73 -30.45
CA GLY A 169 2.19 27.33 -29.94
C GLY A 169 2.06 26.38 -28.76
N TYR A 170 2.96 26.51 -27.78
CA TYR A 170 2.81 25.82 -26.50
C TYR A 170 2.05 26.73 -25.53
N SER A 171 1.03 26.18 -24.88
CA SER A 171 0.25 26.89 -23.87
C SER A 171 0.98 26.93 -22.54
N ASP A 172 1.01 28.11 -21.89
CA ASP A 172 1.55 28.32 -20.54
C ASP A 172 0.61 27.83 -19.42
N ASN A 173 -0.51 27.19 -19.77
CA ASN A 173 -1.40 26.57 -18.79
C ASN A 173 -0.82 25.25 -18.26
N TYR A 174 -0.05 25.33 -17.18
CA TYR A 174 0.58 24.20 -16.51
C TYR A 174 -0.40 23.41 -15.63
N LYS A 175 -1.29 22.65 -16.27
CA LYS A 175 -2.28 21.80 -15.58
C LYS A 175 -1.74 20.40 -15.26
N TYR A 176 -0.95 19.83 -16.17
CA TYR A 176 -0.44 18.47 -16.06
C TYR A 176 1.05 18.50 -15.73
N TRP A 177 1.46 17.67 -14.78
CA TRP A 177 2.80 17.69 -14.23
C TRP A 177 3.34 16.28 -14.17
N ILE A 178 4.64 16.13 -14.44
CA ILE A 178 5.40 14.94 -14.08
C ILE A 178 6.07 15.18 -12.74
N ILE A 179 6.20 14.12 -11.95
CA ILE A 179 7.06 14.07 -10.78
C ILE A 179 8.12 12.99 -10.91
N LYS A 180 9.30 13.24 -10.36
CA LYS A 180 10.31 12.23 -10.11
C LYS A 180 10.85 12.34 -8.69
N GLU A 181 10.87 11.19 -8.02
CA GLU A 181 11.39 11.05 -6.67
C GLU A 181 12.85 10.59 -6.68
N TYR A 182 13.64 11.18 -5.79
CA TYR A 182 15.00 10.78 -5.46
C TYR A 182 15.08 10.55 -3.96
N TYR A 183 15.82 9.52 -3.58
CA TYR A 183 15.98 9.13 -2.19
C TYR A 183 17.46 9.06 -1.83
N ASN A 184 17.81 9.56 -0.65
CA ASN A 184 19.14 9.39 -0.09
C ASN A 184 19.07 9.19 1.43
N LYS A 185 20.05 8.46 1.98
CA LYS A 185 20.23 8.25 3.41
C LYS A 185 21.64 8.62 3.82
N GLN A 186 21.77 9.33 4.92
CA GLN A 186 23.07 9.78 5.43
C GLN A 186 23.19 9.52 6.93
N SER A 187 24.38 9.14 7.41
CA SER A 187 24.59 8.86 8.83
C SER A 187 24.28 10.08 9.72
N THR A 188 23.82 9.84 10.95
CA THR A 188 23.67 10.88 11.97
C THR A 188 24.98 11.31 12.61
N ASP A 189 26.04 10.52 12.41
CA ASP A 189 27.32 10.66 13.10
C ASP A 189 28.25 11.70 12.44
N ILE A 190 27.80 12.32 11.34
CA ILE A 190 28.52 13.41 10.68
C ILE A 190 28.13 14.78 11.25
N ASP A 191 29.08 15.70 11.21
CA ASP A 191 28.85 17.08 11.62
C ASP A 191 27.73 17.75 10.80
N LYS A 192 27.06 18.73 11.40
CA LYS A 192 25.95 19.45 10.80
C LYS A 192 26.33 20.17 9.51
N GLU A 193 27.50 20.80 9.44
CA GLU A 193 27.93 21.51 8.24
C GLU A 193 28.21 20.54 7.09
N LEU A 194 28.91 19.45 7.39
CA LEU A 194 29.20 18.39 6.44
C LEU A 194 27.91 17.74 5.90
N ARG A 195 26.90 17.57 6.76
CA ARG A 195 25.59 17.04 6.40
C ARG A 195 24.82 17.96 5.48
N ASN A 196 24.80 19.26 5.77
CA ASN A 196 24.13 20.24 4.92
C ASN A 196 24.78 20.26 3.54
N LYS A 197 26.12 20.29 3.49
CA LYS A 197 26.86 20.20 2.23
C LYS A 197 26.52 18.93 1.44
N TYR A 198 26.44 17.78 2.12
CA TYR A 198 26.06 16.52 1.49
C TYR A 198 24.65 16.56 0.89
N PHE A 199 23.68 17.13 1.61
CA PHE A 199 22.32 17.29 1.09
C PHE A 199 22.25 18.28 -0.07
N ASP A 200 23.00 19.38 -0.02
CA ASP A 200 23.08 20.32 -1.13
C ASP A 200 23.69 19.68 -2.38
N ASP A 201 24.75 18.89 -2.21
CA ASP A 201 25.40 18.15 -3.30
C ASP A 201 24.48 17.07 -3.87
N PHE A 202 23.68 16.41 -3.02
CA PHE A 202 22.64 15.48 -3.45
C PHE A 202 21.54 16.18 -4.27
N ILE A 203 21.03 17.33 -3.81
CA ILE A 203 20.04 18.13 -4.56
C ILE A 203 20.60 18.50 -5.93
N LYS A 204 21.84 19.02 -6.00
CA LYS A 204 22.47 19.39 -7.28
C LYS A 204 22.62 18.20 -8.23
N THR A 205 23.01 17.05 -7.69
CA THR A 205 23.17 15.82 -8.47
C THR A 205 21.82 15.34 -9.01
N ALA A 206 20.79 15.36 -8.17
CA ALA A 206 19.43 14.98 -8.55
C ALA A 206 18.81 15.97 -9.55
N GLU A 207 19.05 17.27 -9.39
CA GLU A 207 18.60 18.29 -10.35
C GLU A 207 19.25 18.09 -11.72
N LYS A 208 20.56 17.83 -11.75
CA LYS A 208 21.29 17.52 -12.98
C LYS A 208 20.72 16.27 -13.66
N ASP A 209 20.54 15.18 -12.90
CA ASP A 209 19.91 13.95 -13.43
C ASP A 209 18.49 14.21 -13.92
N PHE A 210 17.69 15.01 -13.21
CA PHE A 210 16.33 15.35 -13.60
C PHE A 210 16.28 16.17 -14.90
N LYS A 211 17.19 17.12 -15.10
CA LYS A 211 17.25 17.95 -16.32
C LYS A 211 17.83 17.21 -17.52
N GLU A 212 18.87 16.40 -17.30
CA GLU A 212 19.58 15.70 -18.38
C GLU A 212 18.90 14.39 -18.77
N ARG A 213 18.33 13.67 -17.81
CA ARG A 213 17.79 12.32 -17.97
C ARG A 213 16.33 12.19 -17.59
N GLY A 214 15.66 13.30 -17.21
CA GLY A 214 14.27 13.36 -16.76
C GLY A 214 13.36 12.42 -17.54
N TYR A 215 13.10 11.26 -16.93
CA TYR A 215 12.75 9.98 -17.55
C TYR A 215 11.30 9.87 -18.07
N ALA A 216 10.77 10.97 -18.59
CA ALA A 216 9.88 10.89 -19.74
C ALA A 216 10.76 10.47 -20.95
N TYR A 217 10.53 10.77 -22.21
CA TYR A 217 11.24 10.19 -23.39
C TYR A 217 11.28 8.63 -23.52
N HIS A 218 11.40 7.84 -22.45
CA HIS A 218 11.47 6.36 -22.43
C HIS A 218 10.54 5.73 -21.37
N ALA A 219 9.53 6.45 -20.90
CA ALA A 219 8.54 5.89 -19.99
C ALA A 219 7.72 4.81 -20.73
N ASN A 220 7.59 3.62 -20.13
CA ASN A 220 6.71 2.57 -20.66
C ASN A 220 5.24 2.93 -20.42
N HIS A 221 4.96 3.59 -19.30
CA HIS A 221 3.67 4.17 -18.98
C HIS A 221 3.81 5.28 -17.93
N PHE A 222 2.73 6.03 -17.76
CA PHE A 222 2.53 7.05 -16.75
C PHE A 222 1.48 6.59 -15.76
N GLU A 223 1.76 6.78 -14.48
CA GLU A 223 0.81 6.55 -13.40
C GLU A 223 0.27 7.88 -12.90
N ARG A 224 -1.04 8.08 -13.02
CA ARG A 224 -1.69 9.27 -12.45
C ARG A 224 -1.75 9.11 -10.94
N ILE A 225 -1.12 10.04 -10.22
CA ILE A 225 -1.21 10.08 -8.77
C ILE A 225 -2.55 10.70 -8.38
N MET A 226 -3.37 9.91 -7.68
CA MET A 226 -4.63 10.40 -7.14
C MET A 226 -4.38 11.23 -5.89
N TYR A 227 -4.08 10.60 -4.75
CA TYR A 227 -3.77 11.25 -3.49
C TYR A 227 -2.70 10.43 -2.81
N SER A 228 -1.59 11.06 -2.48
CA SER A 228 -0.47 10.39 -1.83
C SER A 228 0.48 11.39 -1.18
N ILE A 229 1.45 10.90 -0.41
CA ILE A 229 2.53 11.72 0.14
C ILE A 229 3.30 12.40 -1.01
N GLU A 230 3.60 11.64 -2.07
CA GLU A 230 4.25 12.12 -3.29
C GLU A 230 3.44 13.25 -3.93
N LYS A 231 2.11 13.13 -4.04
CA LYS A 231 1.28 14.23 -4.57
C LYS A 231 1.34 15.48 -3.69
N LYS A 232 1.33 15.32 -2.36
CA LYS A 232 1.46 16.46 -1.43
C LYS A 232 2.78 17.18 -1.63
N HIS A 233 3.87 16.44 -1.82
CA HIS A 233 5.18 17.01 -2.12
C HIS A 233 5.26 17.60 -3.53
N ALA A 234 4.59 16.99 -4.51
CA ALA A 234 4.45 17.54 -5.86
C ALA A 234 3.77 18.91 -5.81
N LEU A 235 2.62 19.01 -5.16
CA LEU A 235 1.85 20.25 -5.03
C LEU A 235 2.68 21.35 -4.37
N LYS A 236 3.42 21.04 -3.30
CA LYS A 236 4.35 21.99 -2.67
C LYS A 236 5.41 22.51 -3.64
N ALA A 237 5.92 21.68 -4.54
CA ALA A 237 6.89 22.09 -5.55
C ALA A 237 6.22 22.90 -6.68
N ILE A 238 5.03 22.50 -7.12
CA ILE A 238 4.25 23.16 -8.17
C ILE A 238 3.85 24.58 -7.76
N HIS A 239 3.41 24.78 -6.52
CA HIS A 239 3.05 26.11 -5.99
C HIS A 239 4.20 27.11 -5.99
N LYS A 240 5.46 26.66 -6.06
CA LYS A 240 6.63 27.54 -6.22
C LYS A 240 6.74 28.10 -7.64
N ILE A 241 6.24 27.38 -8.63
CA ILE A 241 6.28 27.77 -10.06
C ILE A 241 5.01 28.54 -10.42
N THR A 242 3.85 28.06 -9.99
CA THR A 242 2.55 28.61 -10.34
C THR A 242 1.77 28.97 -9.08
N PRO A 243 2.14 30.07 -8.39
CA PRO A 243 1.45 30.49 -7.17
C PRO A 243 -0.01 30.84 -7.47
N GLY A 244 -0.95 30.16 -6.81
CA GLY A 244 -2.40 30.41 -6.95
C GLY A 244 -3.18 29.37 -7.75
N ILE A 245 -2.52 28.37 -8.35
CA ILE A 245 -3.24 27.21 -8.92
C ILE A 245 -4.00 26.47 -7.80
N ARG A 246 -5.20 25.96 -8.07
CA ARG A 246 -5.93 25.16 -7.07
C ARG A 246 -5.49 23.71 -7.15
N ASP A 247 -5.23 23.06 -6.02
CA ASP A 247 -4.78 21.67 -5.96
C ASP A 247 -5.66 20.69 -6.77
N LYS A 248 -6.97 20.94 -6.81
CA LYS A 248 -7.95 20.12 -7.57
C LYS A 248 -7.79 20.24 -9.09
N ASP A 249 -7.20 21.32 -9.58
CA ASP A 249 -6.99 21.55 -11.00
C ASP A 249 -5.68 20.91 -11.48
N VAL A 250 -4.79 20.51 -10.57
CA VAL A 250 -3.49 19.92 -10.87
C VAL A 250 -3.59 18.40 -11.05
N ILE A 251 -3.08 17.92 -12.18
CA ILE A 251 -2.94 16.48 -12.46
C ILE A 251 -1.47 16.11 -12.46
N VAL A 252 -1.08 15.15 -11.61
CA VAL A 252 0.31 14.72 -11.43
C VAL A 252 0.49 13.29 -11.92
N PHE A 253 1.57 13.05 -12.65
CA PHE A 253 1.95 11.75 -13.20
C PHE A 253 3.34 11.33 -12.75
N ILE A 254 3.53 10.04 -12.47
CA ILE A 254 4.84 9.41 -12.31
C ILE A 254 5.17 8.67 -13.60
N SER A 255 6.37 8.87 -14.15
CA SER A 255 6.88 8.01 -15.23
C SER A 255 7.34 6.67 -14.67
N SER A 256 6.91 5.59 -15.30
CA SER A 256 7.29 4.24 -14.93
C SER A 256 7.91 3.52 -16.12
N GLN A 257 9.10 2.95 -15.88
CA GLN A 257 9.74 2.02 -16.82
C GLN A 257 9.31 0.57 -16.57
N LYS A 258 8.48 0.31 -15.55
CA LYS A 258 8.05 -1.06 -15.24
C LYS A 258 7.09 -1.56 -16.33
N ASP A 259 7.23 -2.82 -16.71
CA ASP A 259 6.21 -3.50 -17.50
C ASP A 259 5.02 -3.84 -16.59
N LEU A 260 3.87 -3.22 -16.87
CA LEU A 260 2.64 -3.44 -16.09
C LEU A 260 2.15 -4.89 -16.20
N GLY A 261 2.40 -5.57 -17.33
CA GLY A 261 2.10 -6.99 -17.50
C GLY A 261 2.97 -7.87 -16.60
N TYR A 262 4.24 -7.53 -16.44
CA TYR A 262 5.14 -8.17 -15.48
C TYR A 262 4.69 -7.94 -14.04
N GLU A 263 4.35 -6.70 -13.66
CA GLU A 263 3.87 -6.39 -12.30
C GLU A 263 2.57 -7.14 -11.96
N LYS A 264 1.63 -7.24 -12.91
CA LYS A 264 0.45 -8.10 -12.76
C LYS A 264 0.87 -9.53 -12.42
N ARG A 265 1.68 -10.18 -13.27
CA ARG A 265 2.12 -11.57 -13.03
C ARG A 265 2.83 -11.73 -11.69
N ARG A 266 3.65 -10.76 -11.29
CA ARG A 266 4.35 -10.75 -9.99
C ARG A 266 3.36 -10.70 -8.83
N VAL A 267 2.41 -9.77 -8.83
CA VAL A 267 1.42 -9.65 -7.76
C VAL A 267 0.53 -10.89 -7.70
N GLN A 268 0.14 -11.46 -8.85
CA GLN A 268 -0.62 -12.72 -8.90
C GLN A 268 0.13 -13.87 -8.22
N LYS A 269 1.44 -14.00 -8.47
CA LYS A 269 2.29 -14.99 -7.77
C LYS A 269 2.34 -14.74 -6.27
N ILE A 270 2.45 -13.48 -5.83
CA ILE A 270 2.42 -13.12 -4.40
C ILE A 270 1.10 -13.54 -3.77
N ILE A 271 -0.04 -13.33 -4.42
CA ILE A 271 -1.34 -13.78 -3.91
C ILE A 271 -1.37 -15.30 -3.74
N TYR A 272 -0.89 -16.07 -4.72
CA TYR A 272 -0.85 -17.52 -4.60
C TYR A 272 0.01 -17.96 -3.41
N ILE A 273 1.21 -17.38 -3.25
CA ILE A 273 2.10 -17.67 -2.13
C ILE A 273 1.44 -17.26 -0.80
N ALA A 274 0.87 -16.05 -0.73
CA ALA A 274 0.21 -15.53 0.46
C ALA A 274 -0.97 -16.43 0.87
N SER A 275 -1.79 -16.87 -0.09
CA SER A 275 -2.96 -17.73 0.14
C SER A 275 -2.59 -19.11 0.70
N LEU A 276 -1.48 -19.70 0.27
CA LEU A 276 -1.07 -21.05 0.70
C LEU A 276 -0.21 -21.04 1.96
N SER A 277 0.71 -20.09 2.08
CA SER A 277 1.73 -20.08 3.14
C SER A 277 1.15 -20.07 4.56
N GLY A 278 0.16 -19.23 4.85
CA GLY A 278 -0.43 -19.17 6.20
C GLY A 278 -1.35 -20.36 6.50
N ILE A 279 -2.06 -20.89 5.50
CA ILE A 279 -2.85 -22.12 5.64
C ILE A 279 -1.91 -23.29 5.96
N LEU A 280 -0.82 -23.44 5.20
CA LEU A 280 0.18 -24.49 5.40
C LEU A 280 0.87 -24.35 6.76
N THR A 281 1.27 -23.14 7.13
CA THR A 281 1.88 -22.87 8.44
C THR A 281 0.93 -23.24 9.58
N LEU A 282 -0.34 -22.85 9.49
CA LEU A 282 -1.34 -23.20 10.51
C LEU A 282 -1.59 -24.71 10.54
N MET A 283 -1.67 -25.37 9.38
CA MET A 283 -1.85 -26.81 9.27
C MET A 283 -0.70 -27.58 9.96
N LEU A 284 0.55 -27.24 9.65
CA LEU A 284 1.73 -27.89 10.23
C LEU A 284 1.83 -27.64 11.74
N THR A 285 1.59 -26.41 12.19
CA THR A 285 1.70 -26.06 13.62
C THR A 285 0.61 -26.70 14.47
N LEU A 286 -0.58 -26.96 13.93
CA LEU A 286 -1.68 -27.63 14.64
C LEU A 286 -1.39 -29.10 15.03
N ILE A 287 -0.29 -29.70 14.56
CA ILE A 287 0.13 -31.04 14.96
C ILE A 287 0.51 -31.09 16.45
N PHE A 288 1.18 -30.04 16.95
CA PHE A 288 1.80 -30.02 18.28
C PHE A 288 0.84 -29.92 19.47
N PRO A 289 -0.17 -29.03 19.51
CA PRO A 289 -1.02 -28.87 20.70
C PRO A 289 -1.92 -30.09 20.98
N GLY A 290 -2.41 -30.24 22.20
CA GLY A 290 -3.57 -31.09 22.50
C GLY A 290 -4.90 -30.45 22.06
N PHE A 291 -6.01 -31.15 22.26
CA PHE A 291 -7.35 -30.65 21.95
C PHE A 291 -8.31 -30.84 23.14
N ASN A 292 -9.05 -29.78 23.50
CA ASN A 292 -9.94 -29.80 24.66
C ASN A 292 -11.39 -30.19 24.27
N HIS A 293 -11.68 -31.49 24.41
CA HIS A 293 -13.01 -32.05 24.13
C HIS A 293 -14.13 -31.53 25.05
N ARG A 294 -13.81 -31.18 26.31
CA ARG A 294 -14.80 -30.66 27.27
C ARG A 294 -15.25 -29.24 26.90
N LYS A 295 -14.30 -28.37 26.52
CA LYS A 295 -14.62 -27.01 26.02
C LYS A 295 -15.41 -27.06 24.72
N LEU A 296 -15.16 -28.02 23.82
CA LEU A 296 -15.92 -28.14 22.58
C LEU A 296 -17.43 -28.30 22.84
N LYS A 297 -17.82 -29.13 23.81
CA LYS A 297 -19.24 -29.33 24.19
C LYS A 297 -19.88 -28.06 24.75
N SER A 298 -19.14 -27.23 25.49
CA SER A 298 -19.66 -25.96 26.02
C SER A 298 -19.76 -24.84 24.98
N PHE A 299 -19.07 -24.97 23.84
CA PHE A 299 -19.20 -24.06 22.69
C PHE A 299 -20.39 -24.38 21.78
N ALA A 300 -21.01 -25.56 21.89
CA ALA A 300 -22.08 -26.02 21.01
C ALA A 300 -23.43 -25.25 21.14
N GLY A 301 -23.46 -24.12 21.85
CA GLY A 301 -24.65 -23.28 21.99
C GLY A 301 -24.37 -21.81 22.35
N LYS A 302 -23.13 -21.31 22.22
CA LYS A 302 -22.76 -19.92 22.59
C LYS A 302 -22.43 -19.08 21.36
N ASN A 303 -23.09 -17.93 21.22
CA ASN A 303 -22.80 -16.95 20.17
C ASN A 303 -21.50 -16.19 20.51
N PRO A 304 -20.49 -16.13 19.61
CA PRO A 304 -19.21 -15.44 19.86
C PRO A 304 -19.37 -13.97 20.24
N LEU A 305 -20.43 -13.29 19.78
CA LEU A 305 -20.70 -11.89 20.15
C LEU A 305 -21.06 -11.72 21.63
N SER A 306 -21.69 -12.71 22.26
CA SER A 306 -22.07 -12.65 23.68
C SER A 306 -20.87 -12.69 24.63
N GLU A 307 -19.76 -13.31 24.23
CA GLU A 307 -18.54 -13.38 25.04
C GLU A 307 -17.83 -12.02 25.07
N ILE A 308 -17.94 -11.23 24.00
CA ILE A 308 -17.34 -9.89 23.89
C ILE A 308 -18.16 -8.85 24.66
N VAL A 309 -19.49 -8.89 24.56
CA VAL A 309 -20.37 -8.03 25.37
C VAL A 309 -20.09 -8.26 26.86
N ASN A 310 -19.93 -9.53 27.27
CA ASN A 310 -19.57 -9.86 28.65
C ASN A 310 -18.11 -9.52 29.04
N LEU A 311 -17.25 -9.11 28.10
CA LEU A 311 -15.89 -8.63 28.40
C LEU A 311 -15.82 -7.10 28.39
N LEU A 312 -16.63 -6.44 27.57
CA LEU A 312 -16.69 -4.98 27.45
C LEU A 312 -17.57 -4.33 28.52
N PHE A 313 -18.63 -5.01 28.97
CA PHE A 313 -19.62 -4.46 29.91
C PHE A 313 -19.53 -5.05 31.33
N LYS A 314 -18.44 -5.74 31.65
CA LYS A 314 -18.23 -6.37 32.96
C LYS A 314 -17.11 -5.73 33.79
N ASN A 315 -16.66 -4.54 33.37
CA ASN A 315 -15.83 -3.65 34.17
C ASN A 315 -16.65 -2.43 34.55
#